data_AF-A0A7K4C7A7-F1
#
_entry.id   AF-A0A7K4C7A7-F1
#
_cell.length_a   1.000
_cell.length_b   1.000
_cell.length_c   1.000
_cell.angle_alpha   90.00
_cell.angle_beta   90.00
_cell.angle_gamma   90.00
#
_symmetry.space_group_name_H-M   'P 1'
#
loop_
_entity.id
_entity.type
_entity.pdbx_description
1 polymer ?
#
loop_
_entity_poly.entity_id
_entity_poly.type
_entity_poly.pdbx_seq_one_letter_code
_entity_poly.pdbx_strand_id
1 'polypeptide(L)'
;MFGNGLFDECIELISRWQPKQKYPNELKYRDDLMNFLHEKLNNSHDMFSGNRQVLVKKEDGRGLCDIAVGNRKVGIELKKDLKSKTQINRLQGQIEDYEDDYSEGVIVVLVGNTDVYVENDLRHKLTKKLNKSGMMGLNQFRIKLINKCDNKISQKPKPQNPFEFNFKSPF
;
A
#
# COMPACT_ATOMS: atom_id res chain seq x y z
N MET A 1 -7.76 -12.50 -21.02
CA MET A 1 -8.50 -11.40 -20.35
C MET A 1 -9.49 -12.07 -19.41
N PHE A 2 -9.14 -12.20 -18.13
CA PHE A 2 -10.06 -12.67 -17.09
C PHE A 2 -10.58 -11.43 -16.36
N GLY A 3 -11.91 -11.35 -16.20
CA GLY A 3 -12.60 -10.23 -15.56
C GLY A 3 -12.20 -10.12 -14.09
N ASN A 4 -11.19 -9.32 -13.84
CA ASN A 4 -10.71 -8.99 -12.51
C ASN A 4 -11.50 -7.75 -12.03
N GLY A 5 -12.06 -7.81 -10.82
CA GLY A 5 -12.93 -6.76 -10.26
C GLY A 5 -12.23 -5.40 -10.14
N LEU A 6 -12.96 -4.35 -9.73
CA LEU A 6 -12.39 -3.00 -9.63
C LEU A 6 -11.18 -2.94 -8.69
N PHE A 7 -11.17 -3.74 -7.62
CA PHE A 7 -10.02 -3.91 -6.74
C PHE A 7 -8.76 -4.38 -7.48
N ASP A 8 -8.87 -5.39 -8.33
CA ASP A 8 -7.73 -5.94 -9.07
C ASP A 8 -7.25 -4.98 -10.17
N GLU A 9 -8.18 -4.31 -10.85
CA GLU A 9 -7.86 -3.23 -11.80
C GLU A 9 -7.06 -2.11 -11.12
N CYS A 10 -7.48 -1.68 -9.91
CA CYS A 10 -6.73 -0.73 -9.10
C CYS A 10 -5.33 -1.27 -8.73
N ILE A 11 -5.19 -2.54 -8.34
CA ILE A 11 -3.87 -3.12 -8.05
C ILE A 11 -2.96 -3.03 -9.28
N GLU A 12 -3.45 -3.40 -10.46
CA GLU A 12 -2.67 -3.37 -11.69
C GLU A 12 -2.23 -1.95 -12.05
N LEU A 13 -3.16 -0.99 -11.97
CA LEU A 13 -2.88 0.42 -12.25
C LEU A 13 -1.89 1.00 -11.25
N ILE A 14 -2.12 0.82 -9.94
CA ILE A 14 -1.20 1.30 -8.91
C ILE A 14 0.16 0.63 -9.08
N SER A 15 0.24 -0.65 -9.44
CA SER A 15 1.51 -1.35 -9.69
C SER A 15 2.30 -0.75 -10.86
N ARG A 16 1.63 -0.17 -11.87
CA ARG A 16 2.27 0.55 -13.00
C ARG A 16 2.53 2.03 -12.72
N TRP A 17 1.76 2.64 -11.83
CA TRP A 17 1.93 4.05 -11.46
C TRP A 17 3.34 4.32 -10.91
N GLN A 18 3.94 5.40 -11.39
CA GLN A 18 5.17 5.97 -10.86
C GLN A 18 4.86 7.43 -10.51
N PRO A 19 5.15 7.88 -9.28
CA PRO A 19 4.98 9.29 -8.92
C PRO A 19 5.73 10.17 -9.92
N LYS A 20 5.11 11.26 -10.40
CA LYS A 20 5.76 12.14 -11.40
C LYS A 20 7.06 12.75 -10.89
N GLN A 21 7.19 12.89 -9.58
CA GLN A 21 8.39 13.34 -8.90
C GLN A 21 8.37 12.88 -7.44
N LYS A 22 9.49 13.09 -6.73
CA LYS A 22 9.50 12.97 -5.27
C LYS A 22 8.83 14.18 -4.64
N TYR A 23 7.70 13.95 -3.98
CA TYR A 23 6.98 15.02 -3.30
C TYR A 23 7.41 15.16 -1.83
N PRO A 24 7.38 16.38 -1.27
CA PRO A 24 7.75 16.62 0.13
C PRO A 24 6.69 16.11 1.13
N ASN A 25 5.43 16.01 0.72
CA ASN A 25 4.32 15.61 1.58
C ASN A 25 3.44 14.53 0.92
N GLU A 26 2.71 13.79 1.75
CA GLU A 26 1.84 12.68 1.35
C GLU A 26 0.67 13.14 0.47
N LEU A 27 0.09 14.31 0.77
CA LEU A 27 -1.04 14.88 0.02
C LEU A 27 -0.74 15.06 -1.48
N LYS A 28 0.49 15.42 -1.84
CA LYS A 28 0.88 15.53 -3.25
C LYS A 28 1.02 14.17 -3.94
N TYR A 29 1.47 13.13 -3.25
CA TYR A 29 1.44 11.76 -3.78
C TYR A 29 0.00 11.29 -3.99
N ARG A 30 -0.89 11.59 -3.04
CA ARG A 30 -2.33 11.28 -3.15
C ARG A 30 -2.93 11.93 -4.38
N ASP A 31 -2.73 13.22 -4.54
CA ASP A 31 -3.32 13.97 -5.65
C ASP A 31 -2.78 13.48 -7.01
N ASP A 32 -1.49 13.12 -7.08
CA ASP A 32 -0.88 12.53 -8.29
C ASP A 32 -1.45 11.15 -8.62
N LEU A 33 -1.51 10.24 -7.63
CA LEU A 33 -2.08 8.92 -7.80
C LEU A 33 -3.57 8.98 -8.17
N MET A 34 -4.33 9.85 -7.52
CA MET A 34 -5.76 10.02 -7.78
C MET A 34 -6.01 10.45 -9.23
N ASN A 35 -5.26 11.44 -9.72
CA ASN A 35 -5.36 11.90 -11.10
C ASN A 35 -4.99 10.79 -12.09
N PHE A 36 -3.94 10.03 -11.80
CA PHE A 36 -3.53 8.88 -12.61
C PHE A 36 -4.63 7.81 -12.68
N LEU A 37 -5.21 7.44 -11.55
CA LEU A 37 -6.30 6.45 -11.50
C LEU A 37 -7.55 6.94 -12.23
N HIS A 38 -7.94 8.20 -12.01
CA HIS A 38 -9.06 8.79 -12.72
C HIS A 38 -8.88 8.74 -14.23
N GLU A 39 -7.70 9.12 -14.73
CA GLU A 39 -7.37 9.06 -16.15
C GLU A 39 -7.41 7.62 -16.66
N LYS A 40 -6.74 6.67 -16.00
CA LYS A 40 -6.60 5.31 -16.52
C LYS A 40 -7.87 4.47 -16.43
N LEU A 41 -8.70 4.67 -15.39
CA LEU A 41 -9.97 3.95 -15.23
C LEU A 41 -11.06 4.46 -16.17
N ASN A 42 -10.95 5.70 -16.68
CA ASN A 42 -11.97 6.33 -17.52
C ASN A 42 -11.53 6.56 -18.98
N ASN A 43 -10.23 6.46 -19.30
CA ASN A 43 -9.72 6.63 -20.68
C ASN A 43 -9.28 5.31 -21.34
N SER A 44 -9.59 4.16 -20.72
CA SER A 44 -9.42 2.86 -21.37
C SER A 44 -10.31 2.81 -22.62
N HIS A 45 -9.68 3.02 -23.79
CA HIS A 45 -10.24 2.96 -25.14
C HIS A 45 -10.70 1.54 -25.54
N ASP A 46 -11.23 0.78 -24.59
CA ASP A 46 -11.79 -0.52 -24.89
C ASP A 46 -13.17 -0.29 -25.48
N MET A 47 -13.26 -0.30 -26.82
CA MET A 47 -14.50 -0.08 -27.58
C MET A 47 -15.65 -1.02 -27.17
N PHE A 48 -15.33 -2.11 -26.44
CA PHE A 48 -16.29 -3.09 -25.93
C PHE A 48 -16.79 -2.80 -24.51
N SER A 49 -16.15 -1.91 -23.77
CA SER A 49 -16.50 -1.57 -22.39
C SER A 49 -17.24 -0.23 -22.36
N GLY A 50 -18.45 -0.20 -22.93
CA GLY A 50 -19.23 1.04 -23.14
C GLY A 50 -19.27 1.96 -21.90
N ASN A 51 -19.20 3.28 -22.11
CA ASN A 51 -19.32 4.39 -21.13
C ASN A 51 -19.16 4.06 -19.63
N ARG A 52 -18.13 3.28 -19.25
CA ARG A 52 -17.85 2.97 -17.85
C ARG A 52 -17.19 4.20 -17.23
N GLN A 53 -17.96 4.94 -16.45
CA GLN A 53 -17.41 6.04 -15.64
C GLN A 53 -17.16 5.56 -14.21
N VAL A 54 -15.90 5.44 -13.83
CA VAL A 54 -15.47 5.08 -12.47
C VAL A 54 -15.20 6.36 -11.67
N LEU A 55 -15.97 6.54 -10.60
CA LEU A 55 -15.75 7.62 -9.64
C LEU A 55 -14.43 7.40 -8.88
N VAL A 56 -13.56 8.40 -8.89
CA VAL A 56 -12.32 8.45 -8.10
C VAL A 56 -12.33 9.77 -7.34
N LYS A 57 -12.28 9.73 -6.01
CA LYS A 57 -12.35 10.95 -5.18
C LYS A 57 -11.45 10.88 -3.97
N LYS A 58 -11.08 12.05 -3.44
CA LYS A 58 -10.51 12.20 -2.10
C LYS A 58 -11.62 11.96 -1.07
N GLU A 59 -11.28 11.32 0.03
CA GLU A 59 -12.15 11.32 1.21
C GLU A 59 -11.74 12.45 2.16
N ASP A 60 -12.72 12.95 2.91
CA ASP A 60 -12.60 14.08 3.83
C ASP A 60 -13.03 13.75 5.26
N GLY A 61 -13.49 12.51 5.51
CA GLY A 61 -13.92 12.03 6.82
C GLY A 61 -12.79 11.46 7.69
N ARG A 62 -12.98 11.54 9.01
CA ARG A 62 -12.12 10.81 9.98
C ARG A 62 -12.37 9.31 9.83
N GLY A 63 -11.31 8.52 9.84
CA GLY A 63 -11.43 7.05 9.74
C GLY A 63 -11.61 6.53 8.32
N LEU A 64 -11.43 7.36 7.29
CA LEU A 64 -11.49 6.94 5.88
C LEU A 64 -10.09 6.82 5.26
N CYS A 65 -9.99 6.09 4.16
CA CYS A 65 -8.76 6.04 3.34
C CYS A 65 -8.55 7.37 2.61
N ASP A 66 -7.31 7.68 2.20
CA ASP A 66 -7.00 8.89 1.43
C ASP A 66 -7.80 9.05 0.12
N ILE A 67 -8.07 7.94 -0.58
CA ILE A 67 -8.78 7.92 -1.87
C ILE A 67 -9.84 6.82 -1.84
N ALA A 68 -11.01 7.11 -2.39
CA ALA A 68 -12.05 6.13 -2.66
C ALA A 68 -12.30 5.97 -4.16
N VAL A 69 -12.47 4.72 -4.60
CA VAL A 69 -12.72 4.35 -5.99
C VAL A 69 -14.03 3.57 -6.10
N GLY A 70 -14.83 3.88 -7.12
CA GLY A 70 -16.07 3.17 -7.45
C GLY A 70 -17.15 3.29 -6.38
N ASN A 71 -17.36 4.49 -5.80
CA ASN A 71 -18.30 4.72 -4.71
C ASN A 71 -17.98 3.86 -3.46
N ARG A 72 -16.75 3.99 -2.96
CA ARG A 72 -16.22 3.22 -1.81
C ARG A 72 -16.28 1.70 -2.00
N LYS A 73 -16.05 1.23 -3.23
CA LYS A 73 -15.71 -0.17 -3.46
C LYS A 73 -14.30 -0.47 -2.99
N VAL A 74 -13.36 0.38 -3.39
CA VAL A 74 -11.94 0.24 -3.07
C VAL A 74 -11.46 1.48 -2.33
N GLY A 75 -10.86 1.26 -1.15
CA GLY A 75 -10.12 2.28 -0.42
C GLY A 75 -8.64 2.22 -0.76
N ILE A 76 -7.99 3.37 -0.88
CA ILE A 76 -6.54 3.45 -1.09
C ILE A 76 -5.95 4.35 -0.02
N GLU A 77 -5.07 3.79 0.80
CA GLU A 77 -4.38 4.47 1.88
C GLU A 77 -2.90 4.66 1.53
N LEU A 78 -2.43 5.89 1.47
CA LEU A 78 -1.04 6.21 1.20
C LEU A 78 -0.28 6.41 2.51
N LYS A 79 0.93 5.86 2.58
CA LYS A 79 1.86 6.15 3.67
C LYS A 79 3.22 6.57 3.13
N LYS A 80 3.57 7.83 3.32
CA LYS A 80 4.87 8.40 3.00
C LYS A 80 5.84 8.18 4.15
N ASP A 81 7.04 7.71 3.81
CA ASP A 81 8.17 7.60 4.74
C ASP A 81 7.82 6.83 6.03
N LEU A 82 7.22 5.64 5.90
CA LEU A 82 6.85 4.80 7.04
C LEU A 82 8.12 4.28 7.74
N LYS A 83 8.30 4.58 9.03
CA LYS A 83 9.58 4.35 9.74
C LYS A 83 9.47 3.64 11.08
N SER A 84 8.29 3.56 11.69
CA SER A 84 8.17 3.12 13.09
C SER A 84 7.04 2.12 13.33
N LYS A 85 7.24 1.26 14.34
CA LYS A 85 6.21 0.31 14.81
C LYS A 85 4.92 1.01 15.25
N THR A 86 5.03 2.21 15.84
CA THR A 86 3.86 3.00 16.24
C THR A 86 3.02 3.41 15.03
N GLN A 87 3.65 3.80 13.92
CA GLN A 87 2.91 4.10 12.68
C GLN A 87 2.25 2.84 12.10
N ILE A 88 2.94 1.69 12.14
CA ILE A 88 2.36 0.40 11.71
C ILE A 88 1.13 0.04 12.56
N ASN A 89 1.22 0.16 13.88
CA ASN A 89 0.11 -0.17 14.79
C ASN A 89 -1.08 0.77 14.58
N ARG A 90 -0.83 2.07 14.32
CA ARG A 90 -1.89 3.02 13.97
C ARG A 90 -2.57 2.63 12.66
N LEU A 91 -1.79 2.32 11.61
CA LEU A 91 -2.33 1.87 10.33
C LEU A 91 -3.16 0.59 10.49
N GLN A 92 -2.72 -0.35 11.33
CA GLN A 92 -3.50 -1.55 11.61
C GLN A 92 -4.87 -1.22 12.20
N GLY A 93 -4.93 -0.32 13.19
CA GLY A 93 -6.20 0.13 13.77
C GLY A 93 -7.10 0.81 12.73
N GLN A 94 -6.54 1.66 11.86
CA GLN A 94 -7.31 2.27 10.77
C GLN A 94 -7.90 1.22 9.81
N ILE A 95 -7.17 0.15 9.49
CA ILE A 95 -7.65 -0.92 8.60
C ILE A 95 -8.78 -1.72 9.25
N GLU A 96 -8.93 -1.73 10.58
CA GLU A 96 -10.10 -2.30 11.26
C GLU A 96 -11.34 -1.46 10.98
N ASP A 97 -11.24 -0.14 11.01
CA ASP A 97 -12.35 0.76 10.69
C ASP A 97 -12.74 0.70 9.19
N TYR A 98 -11.77 0.50 8.30
CA TYR A 98 -12.01 0.49 6.84
C TYR A 98 -12.85 -0.68 6.34
N GLU A 99 -12.97 -1.78 7.10
CA GLU A 99 -13.76 -2.95 6.70
C GLU A 99 -15.25 -2.63 6.54
N ASP A 100 -15.74 -1.66 7.31
CA ASP A 100 -17.14 -1.24 7.28
C ASP A 100 -17.43 -0.24 6.14
N ASP A 101 -16.40 0.47 5.66
CA ASP A 101 -16.54 1.54 4.68
C ASP A 101 -16.28 1.11 3.23
N TYR A 102 -15.47 0.06 3.01
CA TYR A 102 -15.03 -0.34 1.67
C TYR A 102 -15.42 -1.78 1.31
N SER A 103 -16.34 -1.91 0.35
CA SER A 103 -16.99 -3.20 0.06
C SER A 103 -16.12 -4.25 -0.64
N GLU A 104 -15.10 -3.88 -1.42
CA GLU A 104 -14.18 -4.83 -2.08
C GLU A 104 -12.85 -4.96 -1.35
N GLY A 105 -12.39 -3.90 -0.68
CA GLY A 105 -11.16 -3.93 0.11
C GLY A 105 -10.35 -2.63 0.13
N VAL A 106 -9.17 -2.71 0.75
CA VAL A 106 -8.20 -1.61 0.86
C VAL A 106 -6.84 -1.96 0.23
N ILE A 107 -6.27 -0.99 -0.46
CA ILE A 107 -4.91 -1.04 -1.00
C ILE A 107 -4.05 -0.03 -0.24
N VAL A 108 -3.08 -0.51 0.52
CA VAL A 108 -2.07 0.32 1.17
C VAL A 108 -0.91 0.56 0.20
N VAL A 109 -0.54 1.82 -0.01
CA VAL A 109 0.51 2.24 -0.93
C VAL A 109 1.63 2.95 -0.17
N LEU A 110 2.82 2.37 -0.15
CA LEU A 110 3.99 2.99 0.48
C LEU A 110 4.73 3.85 -0.53
N VAL A 111 5.05 5.10 -0.18
CA VAL A 111 5.78 6.06 -1.03
C VAL A 111 6.93 6.71 -0.27
N GLY A 112 7.87 7.33 -0.99
CA GLY A 112 9.04 7.96 -0.39
C GLY A 112 10.08 6.92 0.04
N ASN A 113 10.49 6.92 1.30
CA ASN A 113 11.51 6.04 1.86
C ASN A 113 10.97 5.24 3.03
N THR A 114 10.70 3.96 2.80
CA THR A 114 10.30 3.01 3.86
C THR A 114 11.43 2.02 4.10
N ASP A 115 11.76 1.78 5.36
CA ASP A 115 12.74 0.76 5.72
C ASP A 115 12.21 -0.65 5.43
N VAL A 116 13.06 -1.54 4.91
CA VAL A 116 12.64 -2.88 4.48
C VAL A 116 12.11 -3.74 5.65
N TYR A 117 12.64 -3.54 6.86
CA TYR A 117 12.15 -4.25 8.05
C TYR A 117 10.78 -3.73 8.49
N VAL A 118 10.53 -2.42 8.33
CA VAL A 118 9.22 -1.80 8.57
C VAL A 118 8.18 -2.34 7.57
N GLU A 119 8.54 -2.43 6.28
CA GLU A 119 7.68 -3.06 5.27
C GLU A 119 7.38 -4.52 5.62
N ASN A 120 8.39 -5.30 6.01
CA ASN A 120 8.22 -6.71 6.36
C ASN A 120 7.32 -6.90 7.59
N ASP A 121 7.46 -6.07 8.63
CA ASP A 121 6.57 -6.10 9.80
C ASP A 121 5.12 -5.78 9.40
N LEU A 122 4.92 -4.78 8.54
CA LEU A 122 3.60 -4.45 8.01
C LEU A 122 3.01 -5.62 7.21
N ARG A 123 3.76 -6.23 6.28
CA ARG A 123 3.30 -7.40 5.51
C ARG A 123 2.88 -8.55 6.42
N HIS A 124 3.68 -8.84 7.45
CA HIS A 124 3.37 -9.89 8.41
C HIS A 124 2.06 -9.62 9.15
N LYS A 125 1.84 -8.39 9.64
CA LYS A 125 0.61 -8.00 10.34
C LYS A 125 -0.62 -8.07 9.45
N LEU A 126 -0.55 -7.54 8.23
CA LEU A 126 -1.67 -7.58 7.29
C LEU A 126 -2.05 -9.02 6.91
N THR A 127 -1.06 -9.89 6.71
CA THR A 127 -1.30 -11.33 6.43
C THR A 127 -1.98 -12.02 7.61
N LYS A 128 -1.51 -11.76 8.83
CA LYS A 128 -2.12 -12.31 10.05
C LYS A 128 -3.58 -11.87 10.20
N LYS A 129 -3.90 -10.63 9.83
CA LYS A 129 -5.27 -10.11 9.85
C LYS A 129 -6.16 -10.84 8.83
N LEU A 130 -5.74 -10.93 7.57
CA LEU A 130 -6.50 -11.64 6.53
C LEU A 130 -6.79 -13.10 6.91
N ASN A 131 -5.82 -13.80 7.49
CA ASN A 131 -6.00 -15.18 7.95
C ASN A 131 -7.05 -15.29 9.06
N LYS A 132 -7.15 -14.30 9.96
CA LYS A 132 -8.18 -14.28 11.00
C LYS A 132 -9.56 -14.02 10.43
N SER A 133 -9.70 -13.05 9.52
CA SER A 133 -10.99 -12.72 8.89
C SER A 133 -11.52 -13.89 8.05
N GLY A 134 -10.65 -14.62 7.35
CA GLY A 134 -11.01 -15.81 6.57
C GLY A 134 -11.53 -16.99 7.42
N MET A 135 -11.10 -17.11 8.69
CA MET A 135 -11.62 -18.12 9.61
C MET A 135 -13.03 -17.78 10.16
N MET A 136 -13.46 -16.51 10.10
CA MET A 136 -14.76 -16.06 10.63
C MET A 136 -15.89 -16.08 9.60
N GLY A 137 -15.66 -16.49 8.35
CA GLY A 137 -16.71 -16.67 7.34
C GLY A 137 -17.39 -15.37 6.86
N LEU A 138 -16.83 -14.21 7.19
CA LEU A 138 -17.28 -12.91 6.68
C LEU A 138 -16.79 -12.70 5.24
N ASN A 139 -17.55 -11.92 4.46
CA ASN A 139 -17.17 -11.49 3.11
C ASN A 139 -15.67 -11.13 3.06
N GLN A 140 -14.96 -11.67 2.07
CA GLN A 140 -13.49 -11.72 2.07
C GLN A 140 -12.90 -10.33 1.78
N PHE A 141 -12.99 -9.40 2.73
CA PHE A 141 -12.39 -8.08 2.64
C PHE A 141 -10.91 -8.22 2.31
N ARG A 142 -10.50 -7.56 1.22
CA ARG A 142 -9.16 -7.75 0.64
C ARG A 142 -8.25 -6.64 1.11
N ILE A 143 -7.03 -7.01 1.49
CA ILE A 143 -5.99 -6.03 1.82
C ILE A 143 -4.78 -6.31 0.93
N LYS A 144 -4.31 -5.28 0.21
CA LYS A 144 -3.09 -5.37 -0.60
C LYS A 144 -2.09 -4.30 -0.19
N LEU A 145 -0.83 -4.68 -0.02
CA LEU A 145 0.29 -3.75 0.15
C LEU A 145 1.09 -3.62 -1.15
N ILE A 146 1.22 -2.40 -1.67
CA ILE A 146 2.06 -2.04 -2.81
C ILE A 146 3.15 -1.08 -2.34
N ASN A 147 4.42 -1.47 -2.52
CA ASN A 147 5.55 -0.60 -2.18
C ASN A 147 6.06 0.14 -3.44
N LYS A 148 6.12 1.47 -3.36
CA LYS A 148 6.65 2.40 -4.37
C LYS A 148 7.86 3.19 -3.89
N CYS A 149 8.45 2.78 -2.76
CA CYS A 149 9.67 3.37 -2.25
C CYS A 149 10.88 2.97 -3.10
N ASP A 150 11.83 3.89 -3.23
CA ASP A 150 13.15 3.60 -3.79
C ASP A 150 13.94 2.79 -2.75
N ASN A 151 13.79 1.47 -2.77
CA ASN A 151 14.49 0.59 -1.84
C ASN A 151 15.98 0.49 -2.21
N LYS A 152 16.78 1.51 -1.85
CA LYS A 152 18.22 1.29 -1.66
C LYS A 152 18.38 0.47 -0.38
N ILE A 153 18.73 -0.81 -0.52
CA ILE A 153 19.04 -1.70 0.58
C ILE A 153 20.11 -1.01 1.44
N SER A 154 19.70 -0.47 2.58
CA SER A 154 20.62 0.08 3.57
C SER A 154 21.17 -1.12 4.34
N GLN A 155 22.18 -1.78 3.79
CA GLN A 155 22.97 -2.72 4.59
C GLN A 155 23.59 -1.91 5.72
N LYS A 156 23.08 -2.08 6.95
CA LYS A 156 23.81 -1.59 8.11
C LYS A 156 25.20 -2.24 8.07
N PRO A 157 26.31 -1.49 8.13
CA PRO A 157 27.61 -2.11 8.26
C PRO A 157 27.59 -2.99 9.52
N LYS A 158 28.06 -4.24 9.38
CA LYS A 158 28.26 -5.12 10.54
C LYS A 158 29.10 -4.36 11.56
N PRO A 159 28.72 -4.32 12.85
CA PRO A 159 29.63 -3.80 13.87
C PRO A 159 30.89 -4.66 13.83
N GLN A 160 32.04 -4.02 13.55
CA GLN A 160 33.33 -4.67 13.75
C GLN A 160 33.42 -4.93 15.25
N ASN A 161 33.44 -6.20 15.65
CA ASN A 161 33.68 -6.59 17.03
C ASN A 161 35.08 -6.09 17.43
N PRO A 162 35.22 -5.21 18.43
CA PRO A 162 36.53 -4.71 18.86
C PRO A 162 37.36 -5.76 19.63
N PHE A 163 36.94 -7.03 19.64
CA PHE A 163 37.54 -8.11 20.44
C PHE A 163 37.99 -9.32 19.61
N GLU A 164 38.15 -9.23 18.29
CA GLU A 164 38.83 -10.29 17.53
C GLU A 164 40.34 -10.28 17.84
N PHE A 165 40.71 -10.96 18.93
CA PHE A 165 42.09 -11.30 19.24
C PHE A 165 42.56 -12.40 18.27
N ASN A 166 43.53 -12.02 17.44
CA ASN A 166 44.15 -12.88 16.45
C ASN A 166 45.14 -13.83 17.14
N PHE A 167 44.68 -15.02 17.57
CA PHE A 167 45.57 -16.08 18.00
C PHE A 167 46.18 -16.77 16.78
N LYS A 168 47.41 -16.39 16.43
CA LYS A 168 48.27 -17.24 15.60
C LYS A 168 48.86 -18.34 16.48
N SER A 169 48.43 -19.58 16.30
CA SER A 169 49.13 -20.74 16.84
C SER A 169 50.33 -21.08 15.95
N PRO A 170 51.54 -21.29 16.50
CA PRO A 170 52.67 -21.79 15.74
C PRO A 170 52.69 -23.33 15.80
N PHE A 171 52.49 -23.98 14.66
CA PHE A 171 53.02 -25.30 14.37
C PHE A 171 53.43 -25.34 12.90
#